data_AF-A0A1M7E8R1-F1
#
_entry.id   AF-A0A1M7E8R1-F1
#
_cell.length_a   1.000
_cell.length_b   1.000
_cell.length_c   1.000
_cell.angle_alpha   90.00
_cell.angle_beta   90.00
_cell.angle_gamma   90.00
#
_symmetry.space_group_name_H-M   'P 1'
#
loop_
_entity.id
_entity.type
_entity.pdbx_description
1 polymer ?
#
loop_
_entity_poly.entity_id
_entity_poly.type
_entity_poly.pdbx_seq_one_letter_code
_entity_poly.pdbx_strand_id
1 'polypeptide(L)'
;MTQAEILTLIDEELFTDNIKTEVREQKITWTDHSGTENYVSPHQTAVNSNGIIAWWQCNEVGKEEVRIRLKEKKVLTWKPPVNTLEQPIFRDGILYFYENHLIIKYKDNHYQRLFIFNIKTLKEEEILINALTIQVKIIENELFLGGFYQDEEFIKITMHPDHFEKENIDEAYLHQRNITFD
;
A
#
# COMPACT_ATOMS: atom_id res chain seq x y z
N MET A 1 4.05 17.14 -2.24
CA MET A 1 3.11 17.07 -1.11
C MET A 1 3.84 16.41 0.04
N THR A 2 3.79 16.98 1.24
CA THR A 2 4.40 16.43 2.45
C THR A 2 3.46 15.43 3.13
N GLN A 3 4.01 14.60 4.01
CA GLN A 3 3.22 13.69 4.84
C GLN A 3 2.18 14.42 5.71
N ALA A 4 2.53 15.60 6.24
CA ALA A 4 1.60 16.42 7.02
C ALA A 4 0.43 16.93 6.18
N GLU A 5 0.69 17.37 4.94
CA GLU A 5 -0.36 17.79 4.00
C GLU A 5 -1.31 16.64 3.67
N ILE A 6 -0.80 15.41 3.54
CA ILE A 6 -1.64 14.22 3.30
C ILE A 6 -2.55 13.96 4.50
N LEU A 7 -2.05 14.06 5.74
CA LEU A 7 -2.89 13.89 6.93
C LEU A 7 -3.99 14.94 7.03
N THR A 8 -3.71 16.20 6.68
CA THR A 8 -4.74 17.25 6.61
C THR A 8 -5.82 16.92 5.58
N LEU A 9 -5.44 16.41 4.40
CA LEU A 9 -6.41 16.02 3.38
C LEU A 9 -7.27 14.82 3.79
N ILE A 10 -6.73 13.92 4.61
CA ILE A 10 -7.49 12.82 5.21
C ILE A 10 -8.46 13.35 6.27
N ASP A 11 -8.01 14.27 7.13
CA ASP A 11 -8.87 14.92 8.14
C ASP A 11 -10.05 15.66 7.47
N GLU A 12 -9.79 16.43 6.41
CA GLU A 12 -10.83 17.11 5.65
C GLU A 12 -11.86 16.13 5.07
N GLU A 13 -11.41 14.97 4.56
CA GLU A 13 -12.30 13.95 4.03
C GLU A 13 -13.15 13.33 5.14
N LEU A 14 -12.54 12.94 6.26
CA LEU A 14 -13.25 12.39 7.42
C LEU A 14 -14.25 13.40 8.00
N PHE A 15 -13.90 14.69 8.00
CA PHE A 15 -14.81 15.75 8.43
C PHE A 15 -16.07 15.85 7.54
N THR A 16 -15.95 15.58 6.23
CA THR A 16 -17.15 15.53 5.35
C THR A 16 -18.11 14.40 5.71
N ASP A 17 -17.60 13.33 6.33
CA ASP A 17 -18.39 12.23 6.88
C ASP A 17 -18.87 12.50 8.33
N ASN A 18 -18.72 13.74 8.83
CA ASN A 18 -18.98 14.15 10.21
C ASN A 18 -18.15 13.37 11.25
N ILE A 19 -16.98 12.85 10.86
CA ILE A 19 -16.05 12.18 11.76
C ILE A 19 -15.14 13.23 12.36
N LYS A 20 -15.14 13.33 13.69
CA LYS A 20 -14.21 14.19 14.42
C LYS A 20 -12.89 13.45 14.63
N THR A 21 -11.81 14.01 14.12
CA THR A 21 -10.48 13.43 14.28
C THR A 21 -9.63 14.22 15.28
N GLU A 22 -8.55 13.59 15.73
CA GLU A 22 -7.44 14.22 16.40
C GLU A 22 -6.18 14.02 15.55
N VAL A 23 -5.66 15.12 14.99
CA VAL A 23 -4.43 15.12 14.18
C VAL A 23 -3.24 15.45 15.08
N ARG A 24 -2.26 14.54 15.13
CA ARG A 24 -0.95 14.75 15.74
C ARG A 24 0.14 14.57 14.68
N GLU A 25 1.34 15.07 14.94
CA GLU A 25 2.47 15.03 13.98
C GLU A 25 2.77 13.63 13.41
N GLN A 26 2.45 12.57 14.16
CA GLN A 26 2.79 11.18 13.80
C GLN A 26 1.59 10.27 13.50
N LYS A 27 0.34 10.76 13.66
CA LYS A 27 -0.87 9.99 13.34
C LYS A 27 -2.12 10.86 13.36
N ILE A 28 -3.15 10.44 12.64
CA ILE A 28 -4.53 10.90 12.80
C ILE A 28 -5.33 9.77 13.46
N THR A 29 -6.17 10.11 14.44
CA THR A 29 -7.01 9.15 15.18
C THR A 29 -8.45 9.61 15.27
N TRP A 30 -9.41 8.69 15.28
CA TRP A 30 -10.81 8.99 15.55
C TRP A 30 -11.53 7.76 16.11
N THR A 31 -12.70 7.97 16.71
CA THR A 31 -13.56 6.90 17.19
C THR A 31 -14.76 6.77 16.26
N ASP A 32 -15.04 5.57 15.78
CA ASP A 32 -16.23 5.32 14.96
C ASP A 32 -17.51 5.20 15.81
N HIS A 33 -18.66 5.02 15.16
CA HIS A 33 -19.95 4.88 15.84
C HIS A 33 -20.05 3.65 16.75
N SER A 34 -19.20 2.63 16.55
CA SER A 34 -19.11 1.46 17.43
C SER A 34 -18.24 1.71 18.66
N GLY A 35 -17.66 2.91 18.81
CA GLY A 35 -16.73 3.19 19.89
C GLY A 35 -15.32 2.66 19.62
N THR A 36 -15.03 2.21 18.39
CA THR A 36 -13.75 1.62 18.02
C THR A 36 -12.77 2.71 17.59
N GLU A 37 -11.57 2.74 18.17
CA GLU A 37 -10.50 3.65 17.77
C GLU A 37 -9.92 3.24 16.42
N ASN A 38 -9.91 4.17 15.47
CA ASN A 38 -9.32 4.06 14.15
C ASN A 38 -8.13 5.03 14.06
N TYR A 39 -7.12 4.67 13.26
CA TYR A 39 -5.94 5.50 13.08
C TYR A 39 -5.29 5.31 11.70
N VAL A 40 -4.53 6.34 11.31
CA VAL A 40 -3.65 6.34 10.13
C VAL A 40 -2.33 6.99 10.50
N SER A 41 -1.23 6.34 10.19
CA SER A 41 0.11 6.92 10.34
C SER A 41 0.64 7.45 9.00
N PRO A 42 1.48 8.50 8.98
CA PRO A 42 1.98 9.09 7.74
C PRO A 42 2.65 8.14 6.75
N HIS A 43 3.40 7.16 7.26
CA HIS A 43 4.09 6.15 6.44
C HIS A 43 3.13 5.14 5.79
N GLN A 44 1.85 5.17 6.18
CA GLN A 44 0.79 4.31 5.63
C GLN A 44 -0.07 5.08 4.63
N THR A 45 0.51 6.08 3.97
CA THR A 45 -0.18 6.92 2.98
C THR A 45 0.59 6.97 1.67
N ALA A 46 -0.13 7.16 0.57
CA ALA A 46 0.45 7.38 -0.75
C ALA A 46 -0.36 8.45 -1.50
N VAL A 47 0.31 9.20 -2.37
CA VAL A 47 -0.33 10.18 -3.24
C VAL A 47 0.27 10.08 -4.64
N ASN A 48 -0.57 10.13 -5.67
CA ASN A 48 -0.11 10.17 -7.06
C ASN A 48 -0.05 11.60 -7.62
N SER A 49 0.51 11.75 -8.83
CA SER A 49 0.65 13.03 -9.53
C SER A 49 -0.68 13.74 -9.81
N ASN A 50 -1.80 13.00 -9.83
CA ASN A 50 -3.14 13.52 -10.05
C ASN A 50 -3.83 13.99 -8.75
N GLY A 51 -3.15 13.90 -7.60
CA GLY A 51 -3.71 14.24 -6.29
C GLY A 51 -4.67 13.20 -5.72
N ILE A 52 -4.65 11.97 -6.24
CA ILE A 52 -5.36 10.83 -5.64
C ILE A 52 -4.56 10.38 -4.42
N ILE A 53 -5.26 10.20 -3.31
CA ILE A 53 -4.66 9.86 -2.02
C ILE A 53 -5.14 8.48 -1.63
N ALA A 54 -4.22 7.62 -1.19
CA ALA A 54 -4.54 6.36 -0.55
C ALA A 54 -3.99 6.36 0.88
N TRP A 55 -4.74 5.78 1.81
CA TRP A 55 -4.26 5.56 3.16
C TRP A 55 -4.74 4.23 3.71
N TRP A 56 -3.85 3.61 4.49
CA TRP A 56 -4.16 2.43 5.26
C TRP A 56 -4.81 2.86 6.57
N GLN A 57 -6.06 2.47 6.76
CA GLN A 57 -6.80 2.68 8.00
C GLN A 57 -6.75 1.41 8.83
N CYS A 58 -6.18 1.52 10.02
CA CYS A 58 -6.19 0.47 11.03
C CYS A 58 -7.21 0.82 12.12
N ASN A 59 -7.66 -0.18 12.87
CA ASN A 59 -8.40 0.06 14.10
C ASN A 59 -7.95 -0.88 15.24
N GLU A 60 -8.35 -0.58 16.46
CA GLU A 60 -7.93 -1.32 17.66
C GLU A 60 -8.40 -2.79 17.67
N VAL A 61 -9.46 -3.10 16.92
CA VAL A 61 -9.95 -4.48 16.78
C VAL A 61 -9.24 -5.26 15.68
N GLY A 62 -8.24 -4.65 15.02
CA GLY A 62 -7.40 -5.29 13.99
C GLY A 62 -8.08 -5.41 12.62
N LYS A 63 -9.13 -4.62 12.35
CA LYS A 63 -9.64 -4.46 10.99
C LYS A 63 -8.80 -3.43 10.26
N GLU A 64 -8.50 -3.75 9.01
CA GLU A 64 -7.70 -2.92 8.15
C GLU A 64 -8.35 -2.76 6.78
N GLU A 65 -8.26 -1.55 6.24
CA GLU A 65 -8.73 -1.25 4.90
C GLU A 65 -7.88 -0.14 4.29
N VAL A 66 -7.71 -0.20 2.97
CA VAL A 66 -7.11 0.88 2.20
C VAL A 66 -8.23 1.74 1.66
N ARG A 67 -8.24 3.00 2.06
CA ARG A 67 -9.14 4.02 1.53
C ARG A 67 -8.43 4.77 0.41
N ILE A 68 -9.14 5.05 -0.67
CA ILE A 68 -8.59 5.74 -1.85
C ILE A 68 -9.54 6.87 -2.23
N ARG A 69 -9.12 8.12 -1.99
CA ARG A 69 -9.87 9.32 -2.37
C ARG A 69 -9.53 9.70 -3.80
N LEU A 70 -10.48 9.48 -4.70
CA LEU A 70 -10.41 9.91 -6.09
C LEU A 70 -10.60 11.43 -6.20
N LYS A 71 -10.13 12.02 -7.31
CA LYS A 71 -10.26 13.47 -7.59
C LYS A 71 -11.70 13.98 -7.54
N GLU A 72 -12.67 13.12 -7.83
CA GLU A 72 -14.11 13.42 -7.78
C GLU A 72 -14.69 13.42 -6.35
N LYS A 73 -13.86 13.36 -5.31
CA LYS A 73 -14.26 13.16 -3.91
C LYS A 73 -15.10 11.89 -3.68
N LYS A 74 -14.83 10.87 -4.49
CA LYS A 74 -15.34 9.51 -4.27
C LYS A 74 -14.26 8.74 -3.52
N VAL A 75 -14.66 8.03 -2.46
CA VAL A 75 -13.76 7.15 -1.70
C VAL A 75 -14.02 5.71 -2.11
N LEU A 76 -12.99 5.03 -2.59
CA LEU A 76 -12.98 3.58 -2.73
C LEU A 76 -12.44 2.96 -1.45
N THR A 77 -13.00 1.82 -1.06
CA THR A 77 -12.46 0.99 0.01
C THR A 77 -11.99 -0.31 -0.59
N TRP A 78 -10.68 -0.56 -0.48
CA TRP A 78 -10.07 -1.84 -0.77
C TRP A 78 -9.78 -2.56 0.54
N LYS A 79 -10.07 -3.86 0.58
CA LYS A 79 -9.79 -4.70 1.75
C LYS A 79 -8.84 -5.81 1.32
N PRO A 80 -7.82 -6.12 2.13
CA PRO A 80 -6.98 -7.27 1.85
C PRO A 80 -7.86 -8.52 1.70
N PRO A 81 -7.77 -9.29 0.59
CA PRO A 81 -8.56 -10.50 0.37
C PRO A 81 -8.02 -11.67 1.20
N VAL A 82 -7.73 -11.43 2.48
CA VAL A 82 -7.14 -12.39 3.40
C VAL A 82 -8.17 -12.78 4.46
N ASN A 83 -8.40 -14.08 4.61
CA ASN A 83 -9.24 -14.65 5.67
C ASN A 83 -8.39 -15.04 6.88
N THR A 84 -7.40 -14.23 7.24
CA THR A 84 -6.58 -14.52 8.43
C THR A 84 -7.37 -14.14 9.68
N LEU A 85 -7.47 -15.07 10.63
CA LEU A 85 -8.13 -14.87 11.93
C LEU A 85 -7.33 -13.95 12.86
N GLU A 86 -6.13 -13.54 12.45
CA GLU A 86 -5.19 -12.78 13.27
C GLU A 86 -5.10 -11.32 12.82
N GLN A 87 -4.77 -10.45 13.78
CA GLN A 87 -4.58 -9.03 13.53
C GLN A 87 -3.38 -8.83 12.59
N PRO A 88 -3.53 -8.08 11.50
CA PRO A 88 -2.41 -7.75 10.63
C PRO A 88 -1.39 -6.91 11.40
N ILE A 89 -0.14 -6.95 10.94
CA ILE A 89 0.90 -6.07 11.44
C ILE A 89 1.40 -5.27 10.24
N PHE A 90 0.93 -4.02 10.09
CA PHE A 90 1.44 -3.10 9.07
C PHE A 90 2.94 -2.76 9.21
N ARG A 91 3.64 -3.31 10.20
CA ARG A 91 5.10 -3.22 10.29
C ARG A 91 5.69 -3.88 9.03
N ASP A 92 6.17 -3.05 8.09
CA ASP A 92 6.71 -3.38 6.75
C ASP A 92 5.70 -3.33 5.59
N GLY A 93 4.53 -2.73 5.81
CA GLY A 93 3.56 -2.44 4.75
C GLY A 93 3.99 -1.26 3.86
N ILE A 94 3.59 -1.28 2.59
CA ILE A 94 3.91 -0.24 1.61
C ILE A 94 2.64 0.12 0.85
N LEU A 95 2.39 1.42 0.68
CA LEU A 95 1.49 1.95 -0.33
C LEU A 95 2.30 2.79 -1.31
N TYR A 96 2.15 2.53 -2.61
CA TYR A 96 2.82 3.30 -3.63
C TYR A 96 1.96 3.42 -4.89
N PHE A 97 1.94 4.59 -5.50
CA PHE A 97 1.24 4.79 -6.77
C PHE A 97 2.20 4.81 -7.95
N TYR A 98 1.90 3.97 -8.95
CA TYR A 98 2.37 4.16 -10.31
C TYR A 98 1.18 4.49 -11.21
N GLU A 99 1.05 5.76 -11.62
CA GLU A 99 -0.10 6.25 -12.38
C GLU A 99 -1.45 5.92 -11.69
N ASN A 100 -2.20 4.96 -12.25
CA ASN A 100 -3.50 4.50 -11.74
C ASN A 100 -3.40 3.16 -10.98
N HIS A 101 -2.20 2.62 -10.82
CA HIS A 101 -1.94 1.40 -10.07
C HIS A 101 -1.51 1.76 -8.66
N LEU A 102 -2.24 1.26 -7.68
CA LEU A 102 -1.86 1.27 -6.28
C LEU A 102 -1.18 -0.07 -5.98
N ILE A 103 0.12 -0.02 -5.73
CA ILE A 103 0.92 -1.13 -5.24
C ILE A 103 0.78 -1.18 -3.73
N ILE A 104 0.41 -2.36 -3.24
CA ILE A 104 0.08 -2.60 -1.84
C ILE A 104 0.91 -3.77 -1.35
N LYS A 105 1.89 -3.51 -0.49
CA LYS A 105 2.56 -4.57 0.28
C LYS A 105 1.83 -4.74 1.58
N TYR A 106 1.22 -5.90 1.75
CA TYR A 106 0.51 -6.31 2.95
C TYR A 106 1.34 -7.33 3.73
N LYS A 107 1.28 -7.25 5.06
CA LYS A 107 1.92 -8.22 5.94
C LYS A 107 0.98 -8.59 7.08
N ASP A 108 0.78 -9.89 7.26
CA ASP A 108 0.21 -10.46 8.47
C ASP A 108 1.29 -11.23 9.26
N ASN A 109 0.90 -11.90 10.35
CA ASN A 109 1.82 -12.66 11.19
C ASN A 109 2.54 -13.81 10.47
N HIS A 110 2.02 -14.26 9.33
CA HIS A 110 2.49 -15.46 8.63
C HIS A 110 3.06 -15.16 7.25
N TYR A 111 2.52 -14.15 6.55
CA TYR A 111 2.80 -13.92 5.14
C TYR A 111 3.01 -12.44 4.83
N GLN A 112 3.92 -12.20 3.88
CA GLN A 112 3.96 -10.96 3.11
C GLN A 112 3.30 -11.21 1.76
N ARG A 113 2.46 -10.27 1.34
CA ARG A 113 1.73 -10.33 0.08
C ARG A 113 1.87 -9.02 -0.64
N LEU A 114 1.82 -9.06 -1.96
CA LEU A 114 1.86 -7.87 -2.77
C LEU A 114 0.67 -7.86 -3.71
N PHE A 115 -0.06 -6.75 -3.73
CA PHE A 115 -1.18 -6.54 -4.63
C PHE A 115 -0.91 -5.34 -5.53
N ILE A 116 -1.39 -5.43 -6.76
CA ILE A 116 -1.45 -4.31 -7.70
C ILE A 116 -2.93 -4.05 -8.00
N PHE A 117 -3.43 -2.93 -7.52
CA PHE A 117 -4.83 -2.53 -7.69
C PHE A 117 -4.95 -1.37 -8.71
N ASN A 118 -5.66 -1.60 -9.81
CA ASN A 118 -5.96 -0.56 -10.78
C ASN A 118 -7.21 0.21 -10.36
N ILE A 119 -7.04 1.46 -9.92
CA ILE A 119 -8.14 2.28 -9.37
C ILE A 119 -9.17 2.72 -10.41
N LYS A 120 -8.86 2.62 -11.71
CA LYS A 120 -9.78 2.97 -12.79
C LYS A 120 -10.64 1.78 -13.19
N THR A 121 -10.05 0.60 -13.32
CA THR A 121 -10.78 -0.61 -13.73
C THR A 121 -11.30 -1.42 -12.55
N LEU A 122 -10.89 -1.08 -11.32
CA LEU A 122 -11.19 -1.80 -10.08
C LEU A 122 -10.72 -3.26 -10.11
N LYS A 123 -9.70 -3.55 -10.91
CA LYS A 123 -9.10 -4.88 -10.99
C LYS A 123 -7.90 -4.95 -10.05
N GLU A 124 -7.74 -6.09 -9.40
CA GLU A 124 -6.58 -6.39 -8.57
C GLU A 124 -5.89 -7.66 -9.06
N GLU A 125 -4.60 -7.73 -8.81
CA GLU A 125 -3.81 -8.94 -8.96
C GLU A 125 -2.88 -9.09 -7.76
N GLU A 126 -2.85 -10.30 -7.19
CA GLU A 126 -1.85 -10.70 -6.18
C GLU A 126 -0.61 -11.20 -6.90
N ILE A 127 0.54 -10.59 -6.60
CA ILE A 127 1.82 -11.00 -7.13
C ILE A 127 2.41 -12.07 -6.21
N LEU A 128 2.42 -13.30 -6.70
CA LEU A 128 3.07 -14.42 -6.02
C LEU A 128 4.57 -14.45 -6.36
N ILE A 129 5.37 -14.58 -5.32
CA ILE A 129 6.82 -14.78 -5.36
C ILE A 129 7.19 -15.82 -4.30
N ASN A 130 8.10 -16.73 -4.63
CA ASN A 130 8.61 -17.70 -3.67
C ASN A 130 9.65 -17.04 -2.74
N ALA A 131 9.15 -16.29 -1.76
CA ALA A 131 9.95 -15.62 -0.75
C ALA A 131 9.17 -15.50 0.57
N LEU A 132 9.86 -15.72 1.70
CA LEU A 132 9.29 -15.54 3.03
C LEU A 132 9.18 -14.05 3.40
N THR A 133 10.19 -13.27 3.02
CA THR A 133 10.23 -11.81 3.21
C THR A 133 10.44 -11.15 1.87
N ILE A 134 9.46 -10.33 1.46
CA ILE A 134 9.46 -9.67 0.15
C ILE A 134 10.10 -8.30 0.29
N GLN A 135 11.28 -8.13 -0.27
CA GLN A 135 11.89 -6.82 -0.49
C GLN A 135 11.29 -6.17 -1.73
N VAL A 136 11.13 -4.85 -1.69
CA VAL A 136 10.50 -4.09 -2.78
C VAL A 136 11.38 -2.90 -3.12
N LYS A 137 11.71 -2.73 -4.40
CA LYS A 137 12.37 -1.53 -4.93
C LYS A 137 11.60 -1.02 -6.13
N ILE A 138 11.38 0.29 -6.18
CA ILE A 138 10.62 0.93 -7.26
C ILE A 138 11.54 1.93 -7.96
N ILE A 139 11.66 1.80 -9.27
CA ILE A 139 12.46 2.68 -10.13
C ILE A 139 11.61 3.01 -11.35
N GLU A 140 11.14 4.26 -11.43
CA GLU A 140 10.25 4.71 -12.51
C GLU A 140 8.99 3.83 -12.65
N ASN A 141 8.88 3.06 -13.74
CA ASN A 141 7.80 2.13 -14.00
C ASN A 141 8.16 0.66 -13.69
N GLU A 142 9.37 0.41 -13.19
CA GLU A 142 9.83 -0.92 -12.83
C GLU A 142 9.69 -1.13 -11.32
N LEU A 143 9.08 -2.26 -10.97
CA LEU A 143 8.92 -2.75 -9.61
C LEU A 143 9.75 -4.03 -9.49
N PHE A 144 10.79 -3.98 -8.68
CA PHE A 144 11.64 -5.12 -8.37
C PHE A 144 11.20 -5.71 -7.05
N LEU A 145 11.06 -7.04 -7.04
CA LEU A 145 10.70 -7.81 -5.87
C LEU A 145 11.75 -8.89 -5.69
N GLY A 146 12.21 -9.07 -4.47
CA GLY A 146 13.22 -10.07 -4.15
C GLY A 146 12.94 -10.70 -2.81
N GLY A 147 13.28 -11.97 -2.68
CA GLY A 147 13.42 -12.57 -1.36
C GLY A 147 14.64 -12.04 -0.60
N PHE A 148 14.56 -12.11 0.72
CA PHE A 148 15.64 -11.72 1.61
C PHE A 148 16.68 -12.84 1.80
N TYR A 149 16.27 -14.10 1.67
CA TYR A 149 17.14 -15.26 1.90
C TYR A 149 17.76 -15.78 0.60
N GLN A 150 18.87 -16.51 0.73
CA GLN A 150 19.47 -17.23 -0.38
C GLN A 150 18.46 -18.20 -1.02
N ASP A 151 18.54 -18.32 -2.34
CA ASP A 151 17.70 -19.17 -3.19
C ASP A 151 16.21 -18.76 -3.28
N GLU A 152 15.84 -17.61 -2.72
CA GLU A 152 14.52 -17.02 -2.95
C GLU A 152 14.44 -16.30 -4.32
N GLU A 153 13.22 -16.16 -4.84
CA GLU A 153 13.01 -15.62 -6.18
C GLU A 153 13.23 -14.10 -6.26
N PHE A 154 13.67 -13.66 -7.44
CA PHE A 154 13.62 -12.26 -7.85
C PHE A 154 12.72 -12.11 -9.07
N ILE A 155 11.83 -11.14 -9.01
CA ILE A 155 10.93 -10.82 -10.13
C ILE A 155 10.97 -9.32 -10.40
N LYS A 156 10.96 -8.97 -11.69
CA LYS A 156 10.73 -7.62 -12.17
C LYS A 156 9.31 -7.54 -12.69
N ILE A 157 8.62 -6.46 -12.34
CA ILE A 157 7.33 -6.09 -12.91
C ILE A 157 7.49 -4.76 -13.63
N THR A 158 7.24 -4.76 -14.93
CA THR A 158 7.19 -3.54 -15.73
C THR A 158 5.74 -3.07 -15.78
N MET A 159 5.49 -1.89 -15.22
CA MET A 159 4.15 -1.30 -15.18
C MET A 159 3.87 -0.49 -16.45
N HIS A 160 2.70 -0.72 -17.05
CA HIS A 160 2.12 0.09 -18.11
C HIS A 160 0.83 0.76 -17.62
N PRO A 161 0.25 1.72 -18.36
CA PRO A 161 -0.98 2.38 -17.94
C PRO A 161 -2.20 1.46 -17.78
N ASP A 162 -2.24 0.36 -18.54
CA ASP A 162 -3.38 -0.54 -18.69
C ASP A 162 -3.09 -2.01 -18.33
N HIS A 163 -1.82 -2.39 -18.25
CA HIS A 163 -1.38 -3.75 -17.88
C HIS A 163 -0.01 -3.70 -17.21
N PHE A 164 0.53 -4.86 -16.87
CA PHE A 164 1.92 -5.01 -16.45
C PHE A 164 2.49 -6.33 -16.95
N GLU A 165 3.81 -6.39 -17.02
CA GLU A 165 4.56 -7.57 -17.46
C GLU A 165 5.43 -8.08 -16.33
N LYS A 166 5.39 -9.39 -16.09
CA LYS A 166 6.22 -10.06 -15.07
C LYS A 166 7.36 -10.81 -15.75
N GLU A 167 8.58 -10.60 -15.25
CA GLU A 167 9.79 -11.29 -15.67
C GLU A 167 10.50 -11.86 -14.43
N ASN A 168 10.88 -13.13 -14.49
CA ASN A 168 11.79 -13.70 -13.49
C ASN A 168 13.20 -13.22 -13.82
N ILE A 169 13.88 -12.68 -12.82
CA ILE A 169 15.25 -12.18 -12.95
C ILE A 169 16.16 -12.91 -11.96
N ASP A 170 17.46 -12.71 -12.07
CA ASP A 170 18.45 -13.26 -11.15
C ASP A 170 19.27 -12.15 -10.48
N GLU A 171 20.12 -12.56 -9.55
CA GLU A 171 21.02 -11.64 -8.83
C GLU A 171 22.01 -10.95 -9.78
N ALA A 172 22.42 -11.61 -10.87
CA ALA A 172 23.32 -11.02 -11.87
C ALA A 172 22.66 -9.84 -12.60
N TYR A 173 21.36 -9.93 -12.92
CA TYR A 173 20.58 -8.83 -13.47
C TYR A 173 20.55 -7.63 -12.52
N LEU A 174 20.29 -7.87 -11.22
CA LEU A 174 20.26 -6.80 -10.21
C LEU A 174 21.61 -6.09 -10.11
N HIS A 175 22.71 -6.84 -10.08
CA HIS A 175 24.06 -6.28 -10.07
C HIS A 175 24.38 -5.48 -11.33
N GLN A 176 24.05 -6.00 -12.51
CA GLN A 176 24.28 -5.29 -13.78
C GLN A 176 23.54 -3.94 -13.83
N ARG A 177 22.36 -3.88 -13.22
CA ARG A 177 21.51 -2.68 -13.14
C ARG A 177 21.79 -1.81 -11.92
N ASN A 178 22.73 -2.19 -11.05
CA ASN A 178 23.02 -1.54 -9.76
C ASN A 178 21.77 -1.37 -8.88
N ILE A 179 20.93 -2.39 -8.83
CA ILE A 179 19.72 -2.40 -8.01
C ILE A 179 20.04 -3.01 -6.65
N THR A 180 19.76 -2.26 -5.59
CA THR A 180 19.84 -2.73 -4.21
C THR A 180 18.50 -2.47 -3.52
N PHE A 181 18.03 -3.45 -2.75
CA PHE A 181 16.89 -3.31 -1.88
C PHE A 181 17.29 -2.53 -0.61
N ASP A 182 16.40 -1.66 -0.13
CA ASP A 182 16.62 -0.82 1.06
C ASP A 182 16.27 -1.56 2.37
#